data_AF-A0A375CQ49-F1
#
_entry.id   AF-A0A375CQ49-F1
#
_cell.length_a   1.000
_cell.length_b   1.000
_cell.length_c   1.000
_cell.angle_alpha   90.00
_cell.angle_beta   90.00
_cell.angle_gamma   90.00
#
_symmetry.space_group_name_H-M   'P 1'
#
loop_
_entity.id
_entity.type
_entity.pdbx_description
1 polymer ?
#
loop_
_entity_poly.entity_id
_entity_poly.type
_entity_poly.pdbx_seq_one_letter_code
_entity_poly.pdbx_strand_id
1 'polypeptide(L)'
;MNDKSINQTARDYRRDLVTGSWLPDDVAVGAYWNGAMWNGFPVPVFTSEDGDALCAVMPKLVYVAGRRAFLFDENDHVEWFHAAVHVVEGKEQPLYAIGNGWCWQFAGSGTDAIELSGSYLVLQVRPQVGAWIENLAQQNGQALEHYADFLLGSFCEDRRDGRPRFDLSCFEATVSRAKLATPITQGQAVRVRGGAWLGVVDAVLALAAAEDGGAQSRLSRERFAETVLDSLARELGGVK
;
A
#
# COMPACT_ATOMS: atom_id res chain seq x y z
N MET A 1 -15.17 -37.69 25.88
CA MET A 1 -13.69 -37.59 25.87
C MET A 1 -13.30 -36.58 24.80
N ASN A 2 -12.81 -35.44 25.30
CA ASN A 2 -11.97 -34.43 24.67
C ASN A 2 -12.46 -33.69 23.42
N ASP A 3 -13.37 -32.77 23.71
CA ASP A 3 -13.35 -31.42 23.16
C ASP A 3 -11.95 -30.78 23.39
N LYS A 4 -11.15 -30.65 22.33
CA LYS A 4 -9.90 -29.88 22.36
C LYS A 4 -10.18 -28.51 21.75
N SER A 5 -10.75 -27.64 22.58
CA SER A 5 -10.32 -26.24 22.79
C SER A 5 -9.49 -25.65 21.65
N ILE A 6 -10.19 -25.12 20.64
CA ILE A 6 -9.66 -24.10 19.74
C ILE A 6 -9.57 -22.82 20.58
N ASN A 7 -8.48 -22.67 21.32
CA ASN A 7 -8.12 -21.43 21.99
C ASN A 7 -6.63 -21.16 21.74
N GLN A 8 -6.28 -21.05 20.46
CA GLN A 8 -5.20 -20.16 20.07
C GLN A 8 -5.85 -18.78 19.98
N THR A 9 -5.65 -17.99 21.02
CA THR A 9 -5.91 -16.54 21.01
C THR A 9 -5.38 -15.98 19.69
N ALA A 10 -6.28 -15.52 18.83
CA ALA A 10 -5.91 -14.82 17.61
C ALA A 10 -5.08 -13.61 18.06
N ARG A 11 -3.77 -13.70 17.87
CA ARG A 11 -2.89 -12.56 18.12
C ARG A 11 -3.10 -11.62 16.94
N ASP A 12 -3.51 -10.40 17.24
CA ASP A 12 -3.73 -9.39 16.22
C ASP A 12 -2.41 -9.09 15.50
N TYR A 13 -2.46 -9.16 14.18
CA TYR A 13 -1.36 -8.74 13.33
C TYR A 13 -1.23 -7.22 13.43
N ARG A 14 -0.06 -6.74 13.81
CA ARG A 14 0.32 -5.33 13.72
C ARG A 14 1.30 -5.12 12.58
N ARG A 15 1.36 -3.90 12.07
CA ARG A 15 2.32 -3.50 11.06
C ARG A 15 3.66 -3.17 11.74
N ASP A 16 4.75 -3.72 11.21
CA ASP A 16 6.13 -3.44 11.64
C ASP A 16 7.04 -3.34 10.40
N LEU A 17 8.23 -2.75 10.58
CA LEU A 17 9.29 -2.76 9.57
C LEU A 17 10.31 -3.85 9.90
N VAL A 18 10.69 -4.64 8.90
CA VAL A 18 11.65 -5.72 9.05
C VAL A 18 12.82 -5.59 8.08
N THR A 19 13.97 -6.08 8.49
CA THR A 19 15.21 -6.16 7.72
C THR A 19 15.90 -7.51 7.97
N GLY A 20 17.01 -7.78 7.29
CA GLY A 20 17.81 -8.98 7.46
C GLY A 20 19.23 -8.73 6.96
N SER A 21 20.20 -9.48 7.46
CA SER A 21 21.62 -9.27 7.10
C SER A 21 21.96 -9.58 5.64
N TRP A 22 21.00 -10.16 4.90
CA TRP A 22 21.09 -10.42 3.46
C TRP A 22 20.41 -9.33 2.62
N LEU A 23 19.72 -8.39 3.25
CA LEU A 23 19.25 -7.16 2.61
C LEU A 23 20.35 -6.09 2.68
N PRO A 24 20.33 -5.09 1.80
CA PRO A 24 21.18 -3.91 1.95
C PRO A 24 21.01 -3.26 3.33
N ASP A 25 22.09 -2.73 3.91
CA ASP A 25 22.12 -2.20 5.29
C ASP A 25 21.11 -1.07 5.53
N ASP A 26 20.76 -0.34 4.48
CA ASP A 26 19.82 0.78 4.49
C ASP A 26 18.40 0.35 4.12
N VAL A 27 18.08 -0.94 4.05
CA VAL A 27 16.76 -1.41 3.60
C VAL A 27 15.92 -1.97 4.74
N ALA A 28 14.68 -1.49 4.82
CA ALA A 28 13.62 -2.09 5.61
C ALA A 28 12.34 -2.25 4.79
N VAL A 29 11.59 -3.34 5.03
CA VAL A 29 10.34 -3.64 4.32
C VAL A 29 9.19 -3.72 5.31
N GLY A 30 8.03 -3.20 4.91
CA GLY A 30 6.78 -3.36 5.66
C GLY A 30 6.33 -4.82 5.74
N ALA A 31 5.95 -5.24 6.94
CA ALA A 31 5.36 -6.55 7.16
C ALA A 31 4.29 -6.51 8.25
N TYR A 32 3.46 -7.53 8.30
CA TYR A 32 2.60 -7.79 9.44
C TYR A 32 3.26 -8.81 10.37
N TRP A 33 3.08 -8.60 11.67
CA TRP A 33 3.62 -9.47 12.69
C TRP A 33 2.62 -9.63 13.83
N ASN A 34 2.43 -10.85 14.31
CA ASN A 34 1.47 -11.17 15.38
C ASN A 34 2.15 -11.67 16.66
N GLY A 35 3.43 -11.36 16.87
CA GLY A 35 4.18 -11.90 18.00
C GLY A 35 4.85 -13.25 17.75
N ALA A 36 4.74 -13.83 16.55
CA ALA A 36 5.37 -15.10 16.22
C ALA A 36 6.90 -14.96 16.09
N MET A 37 7.64 -15.89 16.68
CA MET A 37 9.10 -15.91 16.69
C MET A 37 9.62 -17.28 16.25
N TRP A 38 10.74 -17.30 15.56
CA TRP A 38 11.50 -18.49 15.18
C TRP A 38 12.96 -18.30 15.59
N ASN A 39 13.48 -19.16 16.46
CA ASN A 39 14.86 -19.06 16.98
C ASN A 39 15.29 -17.66 17.50
N GLY A 40 14.34 -16.90 18.06
CA GLY A 40 14.60 -15.54 18.56
C GLY A 40 14.48 -14.44 17.50
N PHE A 41 14.14 -14.77 16.26
CA PHE A 41 13.87 -13.83 15.18
C PHE A 41 12.35 -13.69 14.93
N PRO A 42 11.81 -12.50 14.62
CA PRO A 42 10.42 -12.33 14.19
C PRO A 42 10.10 -13.18 12.96
N VAL A 43 8.85 -13.65 12.89
CA VAL A 43 8.27 -14.31 11.71
C VAL A 43 7.29 -13.34 11.04
N PRO A 44 7.77 -12.44 10.17
CA PRO A 44 6.90 -11.53 9.43
C PRO A 44 6.08 -12.27 8.37
N VAL A 45 4.92 -11.69 8.06
CA VAL A 45 4.12 -12.07 6.89
C VAL A 45 3.84 -10.82 6.05
N PHE A 46 3.90 -10.98 4.74
CA PHE A 46 3.94 -9.88 3.79
C PHE A 46 2.66 -9.84 2.96
N THR A 47 2.22 -8.65 2.56
CA THR A 47 1.23 -8.53 1.47
C THR A 47 1.90 -8.86 0.13
N SER A 48 1.13 -8.96 -0.96
CA SER A 48 1.72 -9.13 -2.30
C SER A 48 2.63 -7.96 -2.63
N GLU A 49 2.22 -6.75 -2.29
CA GLU A 49 2.93 -5.52 -2.59
C GLU A 49 4.22 -5.38 -1.76
N ASP A 50 4.21 -5.80 -0.50
CA ASP A 50 5.43 -5.85 0.32
C ASP A 50 6.39 -6.93 -0.18
N GLY A 51 5.87 -8.07 -0.63
CA GLY A 51 6.66 -9.10 -1.28
C GLY A 51 7.26 -8.63 -2.62
N ASP A 52 6.52 -7.84 -3.40
CA ASP A 52 7.04 -7.23 -4.63
C ASP A 52 8.16 -6.20 -4.32
N ALA A 53 8.03 -5.44 -3.23
CA ALA A 53 9.10 -4.55 -2.76
C ALA A 53 10.35 -5.34 -2.35
N LEU A 54 10.19 -6.51 -1.71
CA LEU A 54 11.31 -7.43 -1.46
C LEU A 54 11.95 -7.91 -2.76
N CYS A 55 11.16 -8.28 -3.78
CA CYS A 55 11.69 -8.73 -5.07
C CYS A 55 12.58 -7.66 -5.75
N ALA A 56 12.29 -6.38 -5.54
CA ALA A 56 13.06 -5.28 -6.10
C ALA A 56 14.52 -5.22 -5.58
N VAL A 57 14.77 -5.74 -4.37
CA VAL A 57 16.10 -5.72 -3.73
C VAL A 57 16.67 -7.09 -3.45
N MET A 58 15.88 -8.14 -3.63
CA MET A 58 16.29 -9.54 -3.59
C MET A 58 16.10 -10.15 -4.98
N PRO A 59 17.09 -10.06 -5.89
CA PRO A 59 16.94 -10.52 -7.28
C PRO A 59 16.61 -12.01 -7.43
N LYS A 60 16.87 -12.81 -6.39
CA LYS A 60 16.59 -14.26 -6.32
C LYS A 60 15.19 -14.58 -5.82
N LEU A 61 14.42 -13.55 -5.42
CA LEU A 61 13.02 -13.64 -5.02
C LEU A 61 12.17 -13.05 -6.15
N VAL A 62 11.21 -13.82 -6.66
CA VAL A 62 10.30 -13.37 -7.72
C VAL A 62 8.86 -13.76 -7.43
N TYR A 63 7.90 -12.90 -7.79
CA TYR A 63 6.49 -13.27 -7.78
C TYR A 63 6.11 -14.03 -9.04
N VAL A 64 5.48 -15.19 -8.89
CA VAL A 64 5.00 -16.03 -9.99
C VAL A 64 3.48 -16.00 -10.04
N ALA A 65 2.94 -15.09 -10.85
CA ALA A 65 1.49 -14.82 -10.95
C ALA A 65 0.65 -16.08 -11.22
N GLY A 66 1.13 -16.99 -12.09
CA GLY A 66 0.42 -18.25 -12.41
C GLY A 66 0.26 -19.20 -11.22
N ARG A 67 1.05 -19.04 -10.16
CA ARG A 67 0.98 -19.83 -8.93
C ARG A 67 0.51 -19.03 -7.72
N ARG A 68 0.34 -17.71 -7.87
CA ARG A 68 0.01 -16.77 -6.80
C ARG A 68 0.93 -16.97 -5.58
N ALA A 69 2.23 -17.02 -5.83
CA ALA A 69 3.25 -17.36 -4.85
C ALA A 69 4.57 -16.65 -5.17
N PHE A 70 5.37 -16.41 -4.13
CA PHE A 70 6.76 -16.00 -4.29
C PHE A 70 7.66 -17.23 -4.40
N LEU A 71 8.64 -17.14 -5.28
CA LEU A 71 9.68 -18.14 -5.51
C LEU A 71 11.01 -17.54 -5.08
N PHE A 72 11.70 -18.20 -4.16
CA PHE A 72 13.10 -17.94 -3.89
C PHE A 72 13.94 -19.08 -4.46
N ASP A 73 14.92 -18.73 -5.29
CA ASP A 73 15.82 -19.68 -5.95
C ASP A 73 17.27 -19.23 -5.78
N GLU A 74 17.99 -19.90 -4.87
CA GLU A 74 19.39 -19.63 -4.59
C GLU A 74 20.17 -20.91 -4.28
N ASN A 75 21.31 -21.13 -4.97
CA ASN A 75 22.28 -22.20 -4.66
C ASN A 75 21.64 -23.60 -4.51
N ASP A 76 20.82 -24.01 -5.49
CA ASP A 76 20.05 -25.26 -5.50
C ASP A 76 18.99 -25.38 -4.37
N HIS A 77 18.72 -24.29 -3.65
CA HIS A 77 17.61 -24.18 -2.72
C HIS A 77 16.45 -23.43 -3.36
N VAL A 78 15.33 -24.15 -3.53
CA VAL A 78 14.10 -23.62 -4.10
C VAL A 78 13.01 -23.62 -3.01
N GLU A 79 12.50 -22.45 -2.68
CA GLU A 79 11.44 -22.28 -1.69
C GLU A 79 10.25 -21.54 -2.30
N TRP A 80 9.04 -22.05 -2.05
CA TRP A 80 7.78 -21.47 -2.51
C TRP A 80 6.99 -20.93 -1.34
N PHE A 81 6.61 -19.65 -1.41
CA PHE A 81 5.80 -18.98 -0.41
C PHE A 81 4.40 -18.73 -0.98
N HIS A 82 3.46 -19.59 -0.60
CA HIS A 82 2.06 -19.45 -0.97
C HIS A 82 1.33 -18.50 -0.02
N ALA A 83 0.32 -17.81 -0.55
CA ALA A 83 -0.57 -17.01 0.28
C ALA A 83 -1.35 -17.89 1.26
N ALA A 84 -1.44 -17.44 2.51
CA ALA A 84 -2.42 -17.90 3.48
C ALA A 84 -3.39 -16.76 3.79
N VAL A 85 -4.64 -17.06 4.14
CA VAL A 85 -5.62 -16.05 4.53
C VAL A 85 -5.43 -15.72 6.01
N HIS A 86 -5.26 -14.44 6.30
CA HIS A 86 -5.10 -13.93 7.66
C HIS A 86 -6.10 -12.80 7.92
N VAL A 87 -6.56 -12.69 9.17
CA VAL A 87 -7.40 -11.57 9.60
C VAL A 87 -6.52 -10.48 10.18
N VAL A 88 -6.53 -9.30 9.57
CA VAL A 88 -5.81 -8.11 10.02
C VAL A 88 -6.81 -6.99 10.17
N GLU A 89 -6.88 -6.38 11.35
CA GLU A 89 -7.88 -5.33 11.66
C GLU A 89 -9.33 -5.76 11.31
N GLY A 90 -9.65 -7.03 11.51
CA GLY A 90 -10.98 -7.60 11.20
C GLY A 90 -11.25 -7.89 9.71
N LYS A 91 -10.28 -7.66 8.81
CA LYS A 91 -10.40 -7.96 7.38
C LYS A 91 -9.55 -9.17 7.00
N GLU A 92 -10.15 -10.10 6.25
CA GLU A 92 -9.41 -11.20 5.63
C GLU A 92 -8.55 -10.66 4.47
N GLN A 93 -7.25 -10.92 4.54
CA GLN A 93 -6.34 -10.60 3.44
C GLN A 93 -5.31 -11.73 3.22
N PRO A 94 -4.89 -11.96 1.96
CA PRO A 94 -3.83 -12.92 1.66
C PRO A 94 -2.47 -12.37 2.11
N LEU A 95 -1.76 -13.11 2.96
CA LEU A 95 -0.40 -12.81 3.36
C LEU A 95 0.55 -13.97 3.04
N TYR A 96 1.80 -13.63 2.81
CA TYR A 96 2.86 -14.54 2.39
C TYR A 96 3.92 -14.62 3.48
N ALA A 97 4.18 -15.81 3.99
CA ALA A 97 5.22 -16.04 4.99
C ALA A 97 6.60 -16.21 4.32
N ILE A 98 7.07 -15.15 3.67
CA ILE A 98 8.35 -15.13 2.92
C ILE A 98 9.51 -15.29 3.90
N GLY A 99 10.27 -16.37 3.74
CA GLY A 99 11.37 -16.70 4.64
C GLY A 99 10.94 -17.04 6.06
N ASN A 100 9.86 -17.82 6.22
CA ASN A 100 9.48 -18.35 7.53
C ASN A 100 10.54 -19.36 8.01
N GLY A 101 11.50 -18.88 8.80
CA GLY A 101 12.72 -19.60 9.14
C GLY A 101 14.00 -18.84 8.79
N TRP A 102 13.89 -17.62 8.29
CA TRP A 102 15.02 -16.72 8.09
C TRP A 102 15.20 -15.86 9.34
N CYS A 103 16.42 -15.40 9.57
CA CYS A 103 16.79 -14.56 10.71
C CYS A 103 16.36 -13.09 10.55
N TRP A 104 15.07 -12.85 10.29
CA TRP A 104 14.49 -11.50 10.16
C TRP A 104 14.73 -10.67 11.42
N GLN A 105 14.84 -9.36 11.29
CA GLN A 105 15.07 -8.42 12.38
C GLN A 105 14.09 -7.26 12.26
N PHE A 106 13.69 -6.65 13.37
CA PHE A 106 12.96 -5.39 13.31
C PHE A 106 13.92 -4.27 12.89
N ALA A 107 13.51 -3.44 11.94
CA ALA A 107 14.25 -2.23 11.65
C ALA A 107 14.09 -1.27 12.84
N GLY A 108 15.20 -0.88 13.47
CA GLY A 108 15.18 0.03 14.62
C GLY A 108 14.47 1.35 14.26
N SER A 109 13.74 1.91 15.22
CA SER A 109 12.96 3.16 15.07
C SER A 109 13.79 4.44 14.90
N GLY A 110 15.09 4.33 14.60
CA GLY A 110 16.04 5.45 14.51
C GLY A 110 17.10 5.31 13.43
N THR A 111 16.88 4.48 12.42
CA THR A 111 17.83 4.29 11.31
C THR A 111 17.36 5.08 10.09
N ASP A 112 18.30 5.74 9.40
CA ASP A 112 18.17 6.29 8.04
C ASP A 112 17.93 5.19 6.98
N ALA A 113 17.20 4.13 7.35
CA ALA A 113 16.84 3.04 6.46
C ALA A 113 15.85 3.59 5.42
N ILE A 114 16.22 3.46 4.16
CA ILE A 114 15.34 3.52 3.01
C ILE A 114 14.29 2.44 3.20
N GLU A 115 13.13 2.87 3.69
CA GLU A 115 11.93 2.07 3.74
C GLU A 115 11.56 1.68 2.30
N LEU A 116 11.84 0.44 1.90
CA LEU A 116 11.29 -0.20 0.70
C LEU A 116 9.85 -0.58 0.99
N SER A 117 9.09 0.48 1.21
CA SER A 117 7.71 0.41 1.59
C SER A 117 6.96 0.66 0.30
N GLY A 118 6.09 -0.28 -0.10
CA GLY A 118 5.32 -0.21 -1.36
C GLY A 118 4.90 1.23 -1.64
N SER A 119 5.45 1.82 -2.70
CA SER A 119 5.57 3.27 -2.96
C SER A 119 4.55 4.13 -2.20
N TYR A 120 4.94 4.68 -1.05
CA TYR A 120 4.08 5.59 -0.29
C TYR A 120 4.11 6.98 -0.93
N LEU A 121 2.96 7.62 -0.98
CA LEU A 121 2.82 9.02 -1.37
C LEU A 121 2.55 9.86 -0.13
N VAL A 122 3.31 10.93 0.04
CA VAL A 122 3.02 11.94 1.07
C VAL A 122 2.10 12.97 0.43
N LEU A 123 0.83 12.91 0.81
CA LEU A 123 -0.21 13.81 0.31
C LEU A 123 -0.38 14.99 1.27
N GLN A 124 -0.49 16.19 0.72
CA GLN A 124 -0.89 17.37 1.47
C GLN A 124 -2.41 17.54 1.36
N VAL A 125 -3.13 17.26 2.45
CA VAL A 125 -4.59 17.45 2.48
C VAL A 125 -4.97 18.69 3.28
N ARG A 126 -6.04 19.37 2.89
CA ARG A 126 -6.57 20.48 3.70
C ARG A 126 -6.96 19.94 5.09
N PRO A 127 -6.75 20.68 6.20
CA PRO A 127 -7.08 20.19 7.54
C PRO A 127 -8.52 19.69 7.71
N GLN A 128 -9.48 20.35 7.04
CA GLN A 128 -10.89 19.94 7.08
C GLN A 128 -11.14 18.61 6.34
N VAL A 129 -10.40 18.36 5.26
CA VAL A 129 -10.42 17.10 4.52
C VAL A 129 -9.78 16.00 5.36
N GLY A 130 -8.62 16.28 5.97
CA GLY A 130 -7.96 15.36 6.90
C GLY A 130 -8.87 14.94 8.06
N ALA A 131 -9.53 15.91 8.72
CA ALA A 131 -10.48 15.64 9.79
C ALA A 131 -11.71 14.82 9.34
N TRP A 132 -12.17 15.04 8.11
CA TRP A 132 -13.26 14.25 7.54
C TRP A 132 -12.84 12.79 7.29
N ILE A 133 -11.65 12.57 6.70
CA ILE A 133 -11.10 11.23 6.49
C ILE A 133 -10.86 10.54 7.84
N GLU A 134 -10.28 11.23 8.82
CA GLU A 134 -10.04 10.74 10.18
C GLU A 134 -11.35 10.23 10.82
N ASN A 135 -12.43 11.00 10.70
CA ASN A 135 -13.72 10.62 11.25
C ASN A 135 -14.27 9.34 10.58
N LEU A 136 -14.19 9.26 9.25
CA LEU A 136 -14.60 8.04 8.53
C LEU A 136 -13.71 6.85 8.90
N ALA A 137 -12.40 7.04 9.03
CA ALA A 137 -11.46 6.02 9.43
C ALA A 137 -11.80 5.47 10.82
N GLN A 138 -12.04 6.36 11.80
CA GLN A 138 -12.44 6.00 13.17
C GLN A 138 -13.77 5.24 13.21
N GLN A 139 -14.78 5.67 12.44
CA GLN A 139 -16.06 4.97 12.34
C GLN A 139 -15.93 3.55 11.80
N ASN A 140 -14.92 3.32 10.95
CA ASN A 140 -14.64 2.03 10.33
C ASN A 140 -13.51 1.25 11.05
N GLY A 141 -13.01 1.75 12.19
CA GLY A 141 -11.94 1.12 12.95
C GLY A 141 -10.61 1.02 12.22
N GLN A 142 -10.33 1.94 11.29
CA GLN A 142 -9.11 1.96 10.47
C GLN A 142 -8.25 3.19 10.80
N ALA A 143 -6.95 3.11 10.51
CA ALA A 143 -6.06 4.26 10.50
C ALA A 143 -6.39 5.22 9.34
N LEU A 144 -6.10 6.52 9.51
CA LEU A 144 -6.36 7.54 8.50
C LEU A 144 -5.68 7.20 7.17
N GLU A 145 -4.44 6.70 7.21
CA GLU A 145 -3.63 6.34 6.04
C GLU A 145 -4.26 5.20 5.24
N HIS A 146 -4.77 4.18 5.93
CA HIS A 146 -5.46 3.04 5.31
C HIS A 146 -6.79 3.46 4.70
N TYR A 147 -7.51 4.37 5.37
CA TYR A 147 -8.79 4.85 4.86
C TYR A 147 -8.62 5.78 3.65
N ALA A 148 -7.57 6.61 3.64
CA ALA A 148 -7.21 7.42 2.48
C ALA A 148 -6.85 6.56 1.26
N ASP A 149 -6.09 5.48 1.46
CA ASP A 149 -5.80 4.48 0.40
C ASP A 149 -7.09 3.84 -0.12
N PHE A 150 -7.97 3.40 0.78
CA PHE A 150 -9.27 2.84 0.42
C PHE A 150 -10.14 3.80 -0.42
N LEU A 151 -10.19 5.08 -0.06
CA LEU A 151 -10.93 6.09 -0.81
C LEU A 151 -10.38 6.29 -2.24
N LEU A 152 -9.06 6.31 -2.39
CA LEU A 152 -8.40 6.43 -3.70
C LEU A 152 -8.59 5.18 -4.56
N GLY A 153 -8.52 3.99 -3.93
CA GLY A 153 -8.88 2.71 -4.53
C GLY A 153 -10.30 2.71 -5.07
N SER A 154 -11.27 2.94 -4.19
CA SER A 154 -12.70 2.95 -4.53
C SER A 154 -13.02 3.97 -5.62
N PHE A 155 -12.45 5.17 -5.55
CA PHE A 155 -12.62 6.18 -6.59
C PHE A 155 -12.20 5.71 -7.98
N CYS A 156 -11.08 4.98 -8.06
CA CYS A 156 -10.56 4.45 -9.32
C CYS A 156 -11.37 3.24 -9.79
N GLU A 157 -11.83 2.38 -8.87
CA GLU A 157 -12.67 1.23 -9.17
C GLU A 157 -14.04 1.66 -9.71
N ASP A 158 -14.75 2.54 -9.01
CA ASP A 158 -16.07 3.04 -9.39
C ASP A 158 -16.07 3.66 -10.79
N ARG A 159 -14.99 4.37 -11.15
CA ARG A 159 -14.85 5.00 -12.46
C ARG A 159 -14.49 4.03 -13.58
N ARG A 160 -13.92 2.88 -13.23
CA ARG A 160 -13.61 1.80 -14.17
C ARG A 160 -14.73 0.77 -14.26
N ASP A 161 -15.66 0.74 -13.31
CA ASP A 161 -16.71 -0.27 -13.26
C ASP A 161 -17.54 -0.29 -14.55
N GLY A 162 -17.73 -1.48 -15.09
CA GLY A 162 -18.40 -1.72 -16.38
C GLY A 162 -17.67 -1.24 -17.64
N ARG A 163 -16.48 -0.62 -17.55
CA ARG A 163 -15.75 -0.08 -18.71
C ARG A 163 -14.70 -1.06 -19.26
N PRO A 164 -14.40 -1.02 -20.58
CA PRO A 164 -13.29 -1.78 -21.15
C PRO A 164 -11.97 -1.48 -20.42
N ARG A 165 -11.05 -2.44 -20.40
CA ARG A 165 -9.80 -2.42 -19.61
C ARG A 165 -8.83 -1.24 -19.84
N PHE A 166 -9.18 -0.25 -20.67
CA PHE A 166 -8.34 0.91 -21.01
C PHE A 166 -9.13 2.22 -21.23
N ASP A 167 -10.44 2.27 -20.97
CA ASP A 167 -11.19 3.53 -21.06
C ASP A 167 -10.93 4.39 -19.80
N LEU A 168 -10.12 5.43 -19.96
CA LEU A 168 -9.71 6.36 -18.89
C LEU A 168 -10.34 7.76 -19.05
N SER A 169 -11.28 7.93 -19.97
CA SER A 169 -11.97 9.21 -20.23
C SER A 169 -12.73 9.74 -19.01
N CYS A 170 -13.17 8.85 -18.11
CA CYS A 170 -13.81 9.21 -16.84
C CYS A 170 -12.90 9.98 -15.86
N PHE A 171 -11.59 10.07 -16.13
CA PHE A 171 -10.64 10.81 -15.31
C PHE A 171 -10.31 12.22 -15.86
N GLU A 172 -10.76 12.59 -17.06
CA GLU A 172 -10.44 13.87 -17.72
C GLU A 172 -10.80 15.09 -16.85
N ALA A 173 -11.97 15.07 -16.22
CA ALA A 173 -12.42 16.13 -15.32
C ALA A 173 -11.53 16.23 -14.07
N THR A 174 -11.03 15.11 -13.57
CA THR A 174 -10.12 15.07 -12.41
C THR A 174 -8.74 15.58 -12.80
N VAL A 175 -8.21 15.16 -13.96
CA VAL A 175 -6.96 15.69 -14.53
C VAL A 175 -7.04 17.20 -14.71
N SER A 176 -8.14 17.71 -15.30
CA SER A 176 -8.35 19.14 -15.51
C SER A 176 -8.36 19.92 -14.21
N ARG A 177 -9.07 19.42 -13.19
CA ARG A 177 -9.07 20.02 -11.84
C ARG A 177 -7.69 20.01 -11.21
N ALA A 178 -6.95 18.90 -11.32
CA ALA A 178 -5.64 18.75 -10.72
C ALA A 178 -4.57 19.63 -11.39
N LYS A 179 -4.67 19.88 -12.71
CA LYS A 179 -3.86 20.87 -13.44
C LYS A 179 -4.11 22.29 -12.95
N LEU A 180 -5.36 22.63 -12.64
CA LEU A 180 -5.79 23.96 -12.18
C LEU A 180 -5.67 24.14 -10.66
N ALA A 181 -5.44 23.07 -9.90
CA ALA A 181 -5.37 23.11 -8.45
C ALA A 181 -4.16 23.91 -7.96
N THR A 182 -4.42 24.83 -7.03
CA THR A 182 -3.38 25.53 -6.28
C THR A 182 -2.75 24.56 -5.27
N PRO A 183 -1.41 24.47 -5.20
CA PRO A 183 -0.76 23.59 -4.23
C PRO A 183 -1.12 23.99 -2.80
N ILE A 184 -1.35 22.98 -1.96
CA ILE A 184 -1.75 23.17 -0.57
C ILE A 184 -0.49 23.52 0.24
N THR A 185 -0.43 24.74 0.77
CA THR A 185 0.73 25.26 1.53
C THR A 185 0.59 25.12 3.05
N GLN A 186 -0.64 24.94 3.56
CA GLN A 186 -0.94 24.68 4.97
C GLN A 186 -1.75 23.39 5.10
N GLY A 187 -1.19 22.29 4.58
CA GLY A 187 -1.80 20.97 4.58
C GLY A 187 -1.37 20.14 5.79
N GLN A 188 -2.21 19.17 6.15
CA GLN A 188 -1.80 18.04 6.96
C GLN A 188 -1.13 17.02 6.03
N ALA A 189 0.08 16.58 6.37
CA ALA A 189 0.76 15.52 5.65
C ALA A 189 0.13 14.18 6.00
N VAL A 190 -0.32 13.44 4.99
CA VAL A 190 -0.89 12.10 5.12
C VAL A 190 -0.06 11.14 4.29
N ARG A 191 0.44 10.09 4.91
CA ARG A 191 1.28 9.09 4.24
C ARG A 191 0.41 7.96 3.72
N VAL A 192 0.04 8.00 2.45
CA VAL A 192 -0.84 7.00 1.83
C VAL A 192 -0.01 5.92 1.13
N ARG A 193 -0.40 4.66 1.30
CA ARG A 193 0.24 3.54 0.60
C ARG A 193 -0.15 3.55 -0.88
N GLY A 194 0.81 3.31 -1.78
CA GLY A 194 0.52 3.15 -3.20
C GLY A 194 -0.06 1.77 -3.48
N GLY A 195 -1.40 1.65 -3.45
CA GLY A 195 -2.12 0.45 -3.86
C GLY A 195 -2.27 0.32 -5.38
N ALA A 196 -3.09 -0.63 -5.84
CA ALA A 196 -3.35 -0.88 -7.26
C ALA A 196 -3.88 0.36 -8.03
N TRP A 197 -4.50 1.31 -7.32
CA TRP A 197 -4.95 2.58 -7.88
C TRP A 197 -3.81 3.44 -8.43
N LEU A 198 -2.58 3.29 -7.92
CA LEU A 198 -1.44 4.06 -8.37
C LEU A 198 -1.09 3.74 -9.84
N GLY A 199 -1.23 2.49 -10.25
CA GLY A 199 -1.05 2.09 -11.65
C GLY A 199 -2.11 2.69 -12.58
N VAL A 200 -3.34 2.91 -12.09
CA VAL A 200 -4.39 3.62 -12.84
C VAL A 200 -4.01 5.09 -12.98
N VAL A 201 -3.57 5.73 -11.89
CA VAL A 201 -3.12 7.12 -11.90
C VAL A 201 -1.93 7.31 -12.83
N ASP A 202 -0.95 6.41 -12.83
CA ASP A 202 0.18 6.47 -13.76
C ASP A 202 -0.26 6.40 -15.23
N ALA A 203 -1.21 5.53 -15.56
CA ALA A 203 -1.76 5.44 -16.91
C ALA A 203 -2.51 6.72 -17.31
N VAL A 204 -3.33 7.27 -16.41
CA VAL A 204 -4.06 8.53 -16.63
C VAL A 204 -3.10 9.69 -16.86
N LEU A 205 -2.07 9.81 -16.02
CA LEU A 205 -1.06 10.88 -16.13
C LEU A 205 -0.24 10.74 -17.42
N ALA A 206 0.09 9.52 -17.83
CA ALA A 206 0.79 9.26 -19.09
C ALA A 206 -0.04 9.69 -20.31
N LEU A 207 -1.34 9.39 -20.32
CA LEU A 207 -2.26 9.83 -21.39
C LEU A 207 -2.37 11.35 -21.42
N ALA A 208 -2.61 11.98 -20.27
CA ALA A 208 -2.73 13.44 -20.19
C ALA A 208 -1.47 14.17 -20.66
N ALA A 209 -0.28 13.61 -20.38
CA ALA A 209 0.99 14.17 -20.84
C ALA A 209 1.19 14.04 -22.36
N ALA A 210 0.67 12.96 -22.98
CA ALA A 210 0.72 12.77 -24.42
C ALA A 210 -0.19 13.76 -25.17
N GLU A 211 -1.33 14.13 -24.58
CA GLU A 211 -2.28 15.09 -25.17
C GLU A 211 -1.78 16.54 -25.11
N ASP A 212 -1.04 16.93 -24.07
CA ASP A 212 -0.54 18.30 -23.88
C ASP A 212 0.71 18.65 -24.73
N GLY A 213 1.15 17.76 -25.64
CA GLY A 213 2.34 18.00 -26.47
C GLY A 213 3.65 18.11 -25.67
N GLY A 214 3.68 17.60 -24.43
CA GLY A 214 4.88 17.51 -23.60
C GLY A 214 5.34 18.78 -22.89
N ALA A 215 4.61 19.91 -22.97
CA ALA A 215 5.12 21.22 -22.53
C ALA A 215 4.51 21.80 -21.23
N GLN A 216 3.44 21.23 -20.67
CA GLN A 216 2.85 21.70 -19.41
C GLN A 216 3.26 20.82 -18.23
N SER A 217 3.74 21.46 -17.17
CA SER A 217 4.11 20.91 -15.85
C SER A 217 3.51 19.54 -15.58
N ARG A 218 4.36 18.50 -15.64
CA ARG A 218 3.99 17.10 -15.42
C ARG A 218 3.19 16.99 -14.12
N LEU A 219 1.88 16.80 -14.24
CA LEU A 219 0.99 16.62 -13.11
C LEU A 219 1.51 15.43 -12.28
N SER A 220 1.74 15.64 -10.99
CA SER A 220 2.30 14.61 -10.12
C SER A 220 1.20 13.67 -9.59
N ARG A 221 1.61 12.48 -9.15
CA ARG A 221 0.73 11.49 -8.52
C ARG A 221 0.05 12.07 -7.28
N GLU A 222 0.82 12.81 -6.49
CA GLU A 222 0.38 13.47 -5.26
C GLU A 222 -0.72 14.49 -5.57
N ARG A 223 -0.49 15.41 -6.52
CA ARG A 223 -1.50 16.40 -6.90
C ARG A 223 -2.80 15.78 -7.39
N PHE A 224 -2.70 14.70 -8.16
CA PHE A 224 -3.87 13.98 -8.62
C PHE A 224 -4.64 13.38 -7.43
N ALA A 225 -3.96 12.65 -6.54
CA ALA A 225 -4.56 12.02 -5.38
C ALA A 225 -5.15 13.04 -4.37
N GLU A 226 -4.43 14.14 -4.11
CA GLU A 226 -4.91 15.26 -3.29
C GLU A 226 -6.20 15.86 -3.86
N THR A 227 -6.25 16.06 -5.19
CA THR A 227 -7.45 16.57 -5.88
C THR A 227 -8.62 15.60 -5.76
N VAL A 228 -8.36 14.30 -5.83
CA VAL A 228 -9.39 13.26 -5.63
C VAL A 228 -9.95 13.33 -4.22
N LEU A 229 -9.09 13.32 -3.19
CA LEU A 229 -9.52 13.38 -1.80
C LEU A 229 -10.29 14.67 -1.49
N ASP A 230 -9.85 15.81 -2.02
CA ASP A 230 -10.55 17.09 -1.88
C ASP A 230 -11.95 17.06 -2.53
N SER A 231 -12.04 16.43 -3.70
CA SER A 231 -13.31 16.29 -4.42
C SER A 231 -14.28 15.37 -3.70
N LEU A 232 -13.80 14.21 -3.21
CA LEU A 232 -14.60 13.29 -2.42
C LEU A 232 -15.10 13.93 -1.12
N ALA A 233 -14.24 14.69 -0.43
CA ALA A 233 -14.63 15.40 0.79
C ALA A 233 -15.72 16.45 0.53
N ARG A 234 -15.68 17.12 -0.62
CA ARG A 234 -16.73 18.06 -1.04
C ARG A 234 -18.03 17.35 -1.41
N GLU A 235 -17.93 16.31 -2.23
CA GLU A 235 -19.08 15.62 -2.82
C GLU A 235 -19.81 14.72 -1.80
N LEU A 236 -19.06 13.97 -0.99
CA LEU A 236 -19.60 13.01 -0.02
C LEU A 236 -19.62 13.55 1.41
N GLY A 237 -18.62 14.34 1.78
CA GLY A 237 -18.46 14.88 3.14
C GLY A 237 -19.09 16.25 3.37
N GLY A 238 -19.48 16.97 2.32
CA GLY A 238 -19.96 18.35 2.42
C GLY A 238 -18.91 19.35 2.91
N VAL A 239 -17.62 18.98 2.88
CA VAL A 239 -16.49 19.82 3.28
C VAL A 239 -16.31 20.94 2.25
N LYS A 240 -16.15 22.19 2.68
CA LYS A 240 -16.02 23.34 1.76
C LYS A 240 -14.55 23.67 1.46
#